data_AF-A0A969N4D7-F1
#
_entry.id   AF-A0A969N4D7-F1
#
_cell.length_a   1.000
_cell.length_b   1.000
_cell.length_c   1.000
_cell.angle_alpha   90.00
_cell.angle_beta   90.00
_cell.angle_gamma   90.00
#
_symmetry.space_group_name_H-M   'P 1'
#
loop_
_entity.id
_entity.type
_entity.pdbx_description
1 polymer ?
#
loop_
_entity_poly.entity_id
_entity_poly.type
_entity_poly.pdbx_seq_one_letter_code
_entity_poly.pdbx_strand_id
1 'polypeptide(L)'
;MNLLPKELIPWVLVFAPLFSKPVWHSAIVLLVGAIVAPGKRTVSAILRAMGMEHEPHFQTYHRVLSRAIWSSRQASRLLLQQLVNVFVPDGVLVMGIDDTIERRWGKRIAARGIYRDPVR
;
A
#
# COMPACT_ATOMS: atom_id res chain seq x y z
N MET A 1 -1.94 14.22 11.66
CA MET A 1 -2.83 13.89 10.52
C MET A 1 -2.94 15.03 9.49
N ASN A 2 -2.06 16.05 9.50
CA ASN A 2 -2.12 17.17 8.55
C ASN A 2 -1.60 16.84 7.13
N LEU A 3 -1.23 15.59 6.86
CA LEU A 3 -0.69 15.15 5.55
C LEU A 3 -1.79 14.78 4.55
N LEU A 4 -3.05 14.71 4.99
CA LEU A 4 -4.19 14.30 4.17
C LEU A 4 -5.23 15.42 4.11
N PRO A 5 -5.81 15.72 2.94
CA PRO A 5 -7.05 16.47 2.84
C PRO A 5 -8.12 15.87 3.76
N LYS A 6 -8.97 16.71 4.35
CA LYS A 6 -9.95 16.30 5.36
C LYS A 6 -10.92 15.24 4.81
N GLU A 7 -11.20 15.33 3.52
CA GLU A 7 -12.07 14.45 2.74
C GLU A 7 -11.51 13.03 2.64
N LEU A 8 -10.18 12.87 2.70
CA LEU A 8 -9.51 11.57 2.62
C LEU A 8 -9.34 10.90 3.99
N ILE A 9 -9.49 11.65 5.08
CA ILE A 9 -9.28 11.14 6.44
C ILE A 9 -10.17 9.93 6.75
N PRO A 10 -11.49 9.94 6.49
CA PRO A 10 -12.35 8.79 6.81
C PRO A 10 -11.90 7.51 6.11
N TRP A 11 -11.57 7.61 4.81
CA TRP A 11 -11.13 6.48 3.99
C TRP A 11 -9.84 5.85 4.49
N VAL A 12 -8.92 6.68 4.98
CA VAL A 12 -7.62 6.23 5.49
C VAL A 12 -7.73 5.70 6.92
N LEU A 13 -8.54 6.32 7.79
CA LEU A 13 -8.67 5.93 9.19
C LEU A 13 -9.16 4.49 9.39
N VAL A 14 -9.92 3.93 8.45
CA VAL A 14 -10.34 2.52 8.47
C VAL A 14 -9.15 1.56 8.60
N PHE A 15 -7.97 1.93 8.09
CA PHE A 15 -6.76 1.11 8.17
C PHE A 15 -5.98 1.27 9.47
N ALA A 16 -6.30 2.27 10.31
CA ALA A 16 -5.55 2.56 11.53
C ALA A 16 -5.43 1.35 12.49
N PRO A 17 -6.48 0.53 12.71
CA PRO A 17 -6.41 -0.64 13.59
C PRO A 17 -5.42 -1.73 13.14
N LEU A 18 -4.96 -1.71 11.89
CA LEU A 18 -3.96 -2.67 11.40
C LEU A 18 -2.56 -2.41 11.95
N PHE A 19 -2.32 -1.22 12.48
CA PHE A 19 -1.00 -0.76 12.89
C PHE A 19 -0.98 -0.42 14.37
N SER A 20 0.16 -0.63 15.02
CA SER A 20 0.39 0.00 16.31
C SER A 20 0.51 1.52 16.14
N LYS A 21 0.20 2.27 17.20
CA LYS A 21 0.27 3.74 17.20
C LYS A 21 1.57 4.32 16.60
N PRO A 22 2.79 3.86 16.94
CA PRO A 22 4.00 4.40 16.33
C PRO A 22 4.15 4.02 14.84
N VAL A 23 3.75 2.81 14.46
CA VAL A 23 3.83 2.35 13.06
C VAL A 23 2.84 3.11 12.19
N TRP A 24 1.65 3.45 12.71
CA TRP A 24 0.62 4.20 11.99
C TRP A 24 1.14 5.53 11.43
N HIS A 25 1.88 6.30 12.23
CA HIS A 25 2.45 7.57 11.78
C HIS A 25 3.39 7.39 10.58
N SER A 26 4.27 6.39 10.62
CA SER A 26 5.17 6.08 9.51
C SER A 26 4.43 5.53 8.30
N ALA A 27 3.39 4.70 8.52
CA ALA A 27 2.55 4.14 7.46
C ALA A 27 1.80 5.23 6.68
N ILE A 28 1.31 6.27 7.36
CA ILE A 28 0.66 7.43 6.70
C ILE A 28 1.65 8.18 5.80
N VAL A 29 2.86 8.45 6.27
CA VAL A 29 3.90 9.07 5.44
C VAL A 29 4.19 8.23 4.21
N LEU A 30 4.32 6.90 4.38
CA LEU A 30 4.54 5.98 3.27
C LEU A 30 3.37 5.96 2.28
N LEU A 31 2.13 5.97 2.77
CA LEU A 31 0.93 5.99 1.94
C LEU A 31 0.86 7.27 1.10
N VAL A 32 0.95 8.44 1.75
CA VAL A 32 0.88 9.73 1.07
C VAL A 32 2.04 9.87 0.09
N GLY A 33 3.26 9.57 0.52
CA GLY A 33 4.44 9.63 -0.34
C GLY A 33 4.37 8.65 -1.51
N ALA A 34 3.75 7.47 -1.37
CA ALA A 34 3.56 6.54 -2.49
C ALA A 34 2.55 7.03 -3.54
N ILE A 35 1.57 7.84 -3.12
CA ILE A 35 0.60 8.47 -4.02
C ILE A 35 1.27 9.59 -4.83
N VAL A 36 2.10 10.42 -4.18
CA VAL A 36 2.70 11.61 -4.83
C VAL A 36 4.06 11.36 -5.49
N ALA A 37 4.77 10.28 -5.13
CA ALA A 37 6.11 10.02 -5.67
C ALA A 37 6.07 9.74 -7.19
N PRO A 38 6.86 10.48 -8.00
CA PRO A 38 6.96 10.22 -9.43
C PRO A 38 7.78 8.95 -9.70
N GLY A 39 7.25 8.05 -10.51
CA GLY A 39 7.95 6.84 -10.96
C GLY A 39 8.01 5.72 -9.91
N LYS A 40 9.23 5.36 -9.46
CA LYS A 40 9.43 4.19 -8.58
C LYS A 40 9.00 4.53 -7.15
N ARG A 41 8.09 3.73 -6.58
CA ARG A 41 7.57 3.88 -5.20
C ARG A 41 8.44 3.14 -4.18
N THR A 42 9.76 3.33 -4.22
CA THR A 42 10.66 2.80 -3.18
C THR A 42 10.53 3.62 -1.90
N VAL A 43 10.85 3.07 -0.73
CA VAL A 43 10.82 3.83 0.54
C VAL A 43 11.66 5.10 0.44
N SER A 44 12.86 5.04 -0.13
CA SER A 44 13.71 6.23 -0.32
C SER A 44 13.11 7.26 -1.27
N ALA A 45 12.47 6.84 -2.37
CA ALA A 45 11.80 7.76 -3.30
C ALA A 45 10.57 8.42 -2.68
N ILE A 46 9.81 7.65 -1.89
CA ILE A 46 8.69 8.13 -1.08
C ILE A 46 9.18 9.19 -0.09
N LEU A 47 10.24 8.90 0.68
CA LEU A 47 10.78 9.86 1.63
C LEU A 47 11.29 11.13 0.94
N ARG A 48 11.94 11.00 -0.22
CA ARG A 48 12.35 12.16 -1.03
C ARG A 48 11.16 13.00 -1.48
N ALA A 49 10.10 12.37 -1.99
CA ALA A 49 8.88 13.07 -2.41
C ALA A 49 8.18 13.78 -1.23
N MET A 50 8.35 13.27 -0.02
CA MET A 50 7.85 13.88 1.22
C MET A 50 8.81 14.94 1.82
N GLY A 51 9.92 15.26 1.17
CA GLY A 51 10.93 16.21 1.68
C GLY A 51 11.78 15.67 2.84
N MET A 52 11.80 14.34 3.03
CA MET A 52 12.44 13.64 4.15
C MET A 52 13.72 12.91 3.75
N GLU A 53 14.41 13.38 2.71
CA GLU A 53 15.60 12.72 2.18
C GLU A 53 16.80 12.69 3.15
N HIS A 54 16.83 13.61 4.12
CA HIS A 54 17.86 13.71 5.17
C HIS A 54 17.37 13.21 6.55
N GLU A 55 16.26 12.49 6.60
CA GLU A 55 15.70 11.97 7.86
C GLU A 55 16.70 11.00 8.54
N PRO A 56 17.26 11.35 9.72
CA PRO A 56 18.29 10.54 10.38
C PRO A 56 17.77 9.17 10.80
N HIS A 57 16.45 9.01 10.94
CA HIS A 57 15.81 7.75 11.30
C HIS A 57 15.09 7.07 10.13
N PHE A 58 15.62 7.19 8.90
CA PHE A 58 15.02 6.61 7.69
C PHE A 58 14.71 5.09 7.82
N GLN A 59 15.47 4.34 8.63
CA GLN A 59 15.22 2.93 8.92
C GLN A 59 13.82 2.66 9.50
N THR A 60 13.22 3.62 10.20
CA THR A 60 11.88 3.50 10.79
C THR A 60 10.84 3.22 9.71
N TYR A 61 10.95 3.87 8.56
CA TYR A 61 10.05 3.69 7.42
C TYR A 61 10.25 2.34 6.74
N HIS A 62 11.50 1.90 6.60
CA HIS A 62 11.78 0.54 6.12
C HIS A 62 11.24 -0.55 7.05
N ARG A 63 11.25 -0.30 8.37
CA ARG A 63 10.73 -1.25 9.38
C ARG A 63 9.22 -1.46 9.24
N VAL A 64 8.46 -0.51 8.70
CA VAL A 64 7.01 -0.71 8.43
C VAL A 64 6.79 -1.92 7.52
N LEU A 65 7.59 -2.08 6.46
CA LEU A 65 7.43 -3.18 5.50
C LEU A 65 8.26 -4.43 5.83
N SER A 66 9.26 -4.30 6.71
CA SER A 66 10.22 -5.38 6.98
C SER A 66 10.10 -6.02 8.36
N ARG A 67 9.53 -5.32 9.35
CA ARG A 67 9.48 -5.77 10.76
C ARG A 67 8.15 -5.54 11.46
N ALA A 68 7.41 -4.48 11.12
CA ALA A 68 6.14 -4.20 11.77
C ALA A 68 5.15 -5.34 11.49
N ILE A 69 4.38 -5.71 12.52
CA ILE A 69 3.36 -6.75 12.42
C ILE A 69 2.06 -6.08 11.98
N TRP A 70 1.69 -6.28 10.72
CA TRP A 70 0.40 -5.91 10.13
C TRP A 70 0.11 -6.84 8.95
N SER A 71 -1.15 -6.94 8.52
CA SER A 71 -1.57 -7.89 7.49
C SER A 71 -2.03 -7.17 6.22
N SER A 72 -1.32 -7.40 5.12
CA SER A 72 -1.73 -6.91 3.79
C SER A 72 -3.06 -7.52 3.35
N ARG A 73 -3.34 -8.78 3.71
CA ARG A 73 -4.62 -9.44 3.42
C ARG A 73 -5.78 -8.77 4.17
N GLN A 74 -5.58 -8.41 5.44
CA GLN A 74 -6.60 -7.66 6.19
C GLN A 74 -6.78 -6.26 5.60
N ALA A 75 -5.70 -5.57 5.19
CA ALA A 75 -5.80 -4.31 4.48
C ALA A 75 -6.61 -4.43 3.18
N SER A 76 -6.35 -5.46 2.35
CA SER A 76 -7.11 -5.72 1.13
C SER A 76 -8.60 -5.97 1.42
N ARG A 77 -8.93 -6.68 2.51
CA ARG A 77 -10.32 -6.89 2.93
C ARG A 77 -11.00 -5.58 3.31
N LEU A 78 -10.35 -4.73 4.10
CA LEU A 78 -10.89 -3.41 4.46
C LEU A 78 -11.09 -2.53 3.23
N LEU A 79 -10.13 -2.53 2.30
CA LEU A 79 -10.26 -1.81 1.03
C LEU A 79 -11.44 -2.31 0.22
N LEU A 80 -11.57 -3.64 0.04
CA LEU A 80 -12.69 -4.23 -0.69
C LEU A 80 -14.03 -3.87 -0.07
N GLN A 81 -14.15 -3.92 1.26
CA GLN A 81 -15.36 -3.53 1.97
C GLN A 81 -15.71 -2.05 1.73
N GLN A 82 -14.72 -1.15 1.76
CA GLN A 82 -14.96 0.26 1.44
C GLN A 82 -15.41 0.44 -0.02
N LEU A 83 -14.78 -0.25 -0.97
CA LEU A 83 -15.16 -0.17 -2.38
C LEU A 83 -16.59 -0.68 -2.61
N VAL A 84 -16.96 -1.82 -2.04
CA VAL A 84 -18.31 -2.38 -2.17
C VAL A 84 -19.34 -1.42 -1.56
N ASN A 85 -19.11 -0.93 -0.35
CA ASN A 85 -20.05 -0.02 0.31
C ASN A 85 -20.26 1.30 -0.47
N VAL A 86 -19.26 1.76 -1.22
CA VAL A 86 -19.34 2.99 -2.00
C VAL A 86 -19.97 2.77 -3.37
N PHE A 87 -19.56 1.72 -4.08
CA PHE A 87 -19.89 1.55 -5.49
C PHE A 87 -21.05 0.59 -5.74
N VAL A 88 -21.34 -0.31 -4.80
CA VAL A 88 -22.43 -1.30 -4.88
C VAL A 88 -23.11 -1.38 -3.51
N PRO A 89 -23.73 -0.28 -3.02
CA PRO A 89 -24.42 -0.29 -1.73
C PRO A 89 -25.59 -1.27 -1.72
N ASP A 90 -26.22 -1.48 -2.88
CA ASP A 90 -27.31 -2.43 -3.11
C ASP A 90 -27.16 -3.10 -4.48
N GLY A 91 -27.77 -4.27 -4.66
CA GLY A 91 -27.81 -4.98 -5.94
C GLY A 91 -26.69 -6.00 -6.16
N VAL A 92 -26.44 -6.33 -7.42
CA VAL A 92 -25.52 -7.42 -7.80
C VAL A 92 -24.10 -6.91 -7.99
N LEU A 93 -23.15 -7.50 -7.27
CA LEU A 93 -21.72 -7.30 -7.50
C LEU A 93 -21.21 -8.26 -8.58
N VAL A 94 -20.75 -7.71 -9.70
CA VAL A 94 -20.07 -8.48 -10.75
C VAL A 94 -18.56 -8.45 -10.52
N MET A 95 -17.93 -9.62 -10.36
CA MET A 95 -16.49 -9.73 -10.15
C MET A 95 -15.78 -10.20 -11.43
N GLY A 96 -15.05 -9.29 -12.07
CA GLY A 96 -14.07 -9.66 -13.10
C GLY A 96 -12.79 -10.15 -12.43
N ILE A 97 -12.30 -11.32 -12.83
CA ILE A 97 -11.06 -11.91 -12.30
C ILE A 97 -10.07 -12.02 -13.46
N ASP A 98 -8.90 -11.43 -13.27
CA ASP A 98 -7.79 -11.52 -14.21
C ASP A 98 -6.47 -11.63 -13.43
N ASP A 99 -5.52 -12.39 -13.96
CA ASP A 99 -4.23 -12.60 -13.34
C ASP A 99 -3.20 -11.59 -13.88
N THR A 100 -2.56 -10.83 -13.00
CA THR A 100 -1.45 -9.96 -13.38
C THR A 100 -0.11 -10.58 -13.02
N ILE A 101 0.79 -10.68 -13.99
CA ILE A 101 2.15 -11.21 -13.76
C ILE A 101 2.94 -10.25 -12.88
N GLU A 102 3.35 -10.73 -11.70
CA GLU A 102 4.35 -10.07 -10.87
C GLU A 102 5.73 -10.16 -11.55
N ARG A 103 6.22 -9.02 -12.05
CA ARG A 103 7.50 -8.94 -12.79
C ARG A 103 8.72 -8.83 -11.86
N ARG A 104 8.53 -8.67 -10.54
CA ARG A 104 9.64 -8.59 -9.58
C ARG A 104 10.24 -9.96 -9.30
N TRP A 105 11.55 -9.97 -9.12
CA TRP A 105 12.33 -11.14 -8.77
C TRP A 105 13.02 -10.92 -7.43
N GLY A 106 13.07 -11.95 -6.58
CA GLY A 106 13.83 -11.88 -5.34
C GLY A 106 13.52 -13.03 -4.40
N LYS A 107 14.49 -13.41 -3.55
CA LYS A 107 14.51 -14.63 -2.73
C LYS A 107 13.22 -14.92 -1.93
N ARG A 108 12.41 -13.90 -1.64
CA ARG A 108 11.14 -14.00 -0.88
C ARG A 108 9.88 -14.17 -1.74
N ILE A 109 10.00 -14.23 -3.06
CA ILE A 109 8.88 -14.49 -3.97
C ILE A 109 8.85 -16.00 -4.24
N ALA A 110 7.82 -16.70 -3.79
CA ALA A 110 7.75 -18.17 -3.87
C ALA A 110 7.37 -18.65 -5.28
N ALA A 111 6.30 -18.11 -5.85
CA ALA A 111 5.81 -18.45 -7.20
C ALA A 111 6.57 -17.68 -8.29
N ARG A 112 7.91 -17.82 -8.32
CA ARG A 112 8.72 -17.32 -9.44
C ARG A 112 8.62 -18.30 -10.60
N GLY A 113 8.17 -17.82 -11.75
CA GLY A 113 8.09 -18.60 -12.98
C GLY A 113 8.42 -17.72 -14.18
N ILE A 114 8.92 -18.35 -15.24
CA ILE A 114 9.05 -17.69 -16.54
C ILE A 114 7.74 -17.92 -17.26
N TYR A 115 6.91 -16.88 -17.35
CA TYR A 115 5.76 -16.88 -18.25
C TYR A 115 6.25 -16.60 -19.66
N ARG A 116 6.03 -17.55 -20.59
CA ARG A 116 6.27 -17.35 -22.02
C ARG A 116 4.93 -17.09 -22.68
N ASP A 117 4.81 -15.92 -23.29
CA ASP A 117 3.66 -15.59 -24.13
C ASP A 117 3.71 -16.46 -25.40
N PRO A 118 2.69 -17.30 -25.69
CA PRO A 118 2.69 -18.18 -26.85
C PRO A 118 2.56 -17.44 -28.20
N VAL A 119 2.35 -16.12 -28.18
CA VAL A 119 2.12 -15.30 -29.39
C VAL A 119 3.43 -14.69 -29.95
N ARG A 120 4.60 -15.29 -29.70
CA ARG A 120 5.88 -14.86 -30.30
C ARG A 120 6.75 -16.00 -30.78
#